data_AF-A0AAW0IBU4-F1
#
_entry.id   AF-A0AAW0IBU4-F1
#
_cell.length_a   1.000
_cell.length_b   1.000
_cell.length_c   1.000
_cell.angle_alpha   90.00
_cell.angle_beta   90.00
_cell.angle_gamma   90.00
#
_symmetry.space_group_name_H-M   'P 1'
#
loop_
_entity.id
_entity.type
_entity.pdbx_description
1 polymer ?
#
loop_
_entity_poly.entity_id
_entity_poly.type
_entity_poly.pdbx_seq_one_letter_code
_entity_poly.pdbx_strand_id
1 'polypeptide(L)' 'MVRTKTLVKNCIVLIDSTPYRQWYESHCTLPLGCKKGAKLTPEEEEILTKKRSKKIQKKYDERKKKAKISSLLEEQFQ' A
#
# COMPACT_ATOMS: atom_id res chain seq x y z
N MET A 1 23.59 -2.64 -20.60
CA MET A 1 23.36 -3.89 -19.84
C MET A 1 21.88 -4.13 -19.48
N VAL A 2 20.94 -3.46 -20.14
CA VAL A 2 19.49 -3.63 -19.89
C VAL A 2 18.93 -4.84 -20.64
N ARG A 3 19.39 -5.08 -21.88
CA ARG A 3 18.89 -6.17 -22.75
C ARG A 3 19.10 -7.57 -22.17
N THR A 4 20.20 -7.78 -21.45
CA THR A 4 20.54 -9.06 -20.81
C THR A 4 20.00 -9.17 -19.38
N LYS A 5 19.28 -8.17 -18.88
CA LYS A 5 18.75 -8.10 -17.50
C LYS A 5 19.82 -8.31 -16.43
N THR A 6 21.03 -7.81 -16.67
CA THR A 6 22.14 -7.92 -15.73
C THR A 6 22.02 -6.83 -14.65
N LEU A 7 22.01 -7.23 -13.38
CA LEU A 7 21.88 -6.31 -12.26
C LEU A 7 23.24 -5.67 -11.93
N VAL A 8 23.26 -4.34 -11.90
CA VAL A 8 24.41 -3.52 -11.50
C VAL A 8 23.95 -2.46 -10.51
N LYS A 9 24.88 -1.91 -9.73
CA LYS A 9 24.57 -0.81 -8.79
C LYS A 9 23.94 0.36 -9.54
N ASN A 10 22.91 0.97 -8.95
CA ASN A 10 22.10 2.07 -9.53
C ASN A 10 21.26 1.70 -10.77
N CYS A 11 21.04 0.41 -11.04
CA CYS A 11 20.09 0.00 -12.07
C CYS A 11 18.64 0.34 -11.65
N ILE A 12 17.82 0.82 -12.60
CA ILE A 12 16.38 1.01 -12.39
C ILE A 12 15.69 -0.33 -12.69
N VAL A 13 15.04 -0.89 -11.67
CA VAL A 13 14.38 -2.19 -11.74
C VAL A 13 12.91 -2.06 -11.32
N LEU A 14 12.06 -2.92 -11.89
CA LEU A 14 10.69 -3.11 -11.41
C LEU A 14 10.73 -4.10 -10.25
N ILE A 15 10.00 -3.77 -9.18
CA ILE A 15 9.88 -4.59 -7.98
C ILE A 15 8.42 -4.92 -7.72
N ASP A 16 8.20 -5.99 -6.97
CA ASP A 16 6.87 -6.33 -6.47
C ASP A 16 6.39 -5.28 -5.45
N SER A 17 5.19 -4.76 -5.68
CA SER A 17 4.56 -3.72 -4.85
C SER A 17 3.67 -4.31 -3.74
N THR A 18 3.31 -5.59 -3.80
CA THR A 18 2.42 -6.25 -2.84
C THR A 18 2.86 -6.17 -1.36
N PRO A 19 4.14 -6.40 -0.99
CA PRO A 19 4.53 -6.32 0.43
C PRO A 19 4.39 -4.90 0.99
N TYR A 20 4.61 -3.88 0.16
CA TYR A 20 4.46 -2.48 0.57
C TYR A 20 3.00 -2.09 0.72
N ARG A 21 2.13 -2.61 -0.14
CA ARG A 21 0.67 -2.43 -0.04
C ARG A 21 0.12 -3.02 1.25
N GLN A 22 0.48 -4.27 1.56
CA GLN A 22 0.05 -4.94 2.80
C GLN A 22 0.50 -4.18 4.06
N TRP A 23 1.73 -3.67 4.07
CA TRP A 23 2.22 -2.82 5.15
C TRP A 23 1.42 -1.51 5.26
N TYR A 24 1.15 -0.83 4.15
CA TYR A 24 0.42 0.43 4.13
C TYR A 24 -1.01 0.26 4.65
N GLU A 25 -1.72 -0.78 4.20
CA GLU A 25 -3.08 -1.10 4.64
C GLU A 25 -3.12 -1.41 6.15
N SER A 26 -2.14 -2.16 6.64
CA SER A 26 -1.99 -2.44 8.08
C SER A 26 -1.66 -1.19 8.90
N HIS A 27 -0.84 -0.28 8.36
CA HIS A 27 -0.33 0.89 9.09
C HIS A 27 -1.27 2.09 9.08
N CYS A 28 -1.91 2.34 7.94
CA CYS A 28 -2.75 3.50 7.67
C CYS A 28 -4.24 3.16 7.65
N THR A 29 -4.62 1.88 7.58
CA THR A 29 -6.03 1.43 7.52
C THR A 29 -6.79 2.12 6.39
N LEU A 30 -6.11 2.27 5.25
CA LEU A 30 -6.59 2.86 4.01
C LEU A 30 -6.26 1.89 2.88
N PRO A 31 -7.22 1.59 1.99
CA PRO A 31 -6.95 0.75 0.84
C PRO A 31 -6.03 1.50 -0.13
N LEU A 32 -5.05 0.80 -0.71
CA LEU A 32 -4.11 1.36 -1.69
C LEU A 32 -4.14 0.49 -2.96
N GLY A 33 -4.11 1.11 -4.15
CA GLY A 33 -3.96 0.38 -5.41
C GLY A 33 -5.18 -0.46 -5.86
N CYS A 34 -6.32 -0.41 -5.16
CA CYS A 34 -7.52 -1.11 -5.62
C CYS A 34 -8.05 -0.49 -6.92
N LYS A 35 -7.97 -1.24 -8.03
CA LYS A 35 -8.73 -0.93 -9.25
C LYS A 35 -10.20 -0.78 -8.90
N LYS A 36 -10.83 0.31 -9.36
CA LYS A 36 -12.29 0.52 -9.21
C LYS A 36 -13.04 -0.72 -9.73
N GLY A 37 -13.56 -1.55 -8.81
CA GLY A 37 -14.33 -2.75 -9.12
C GLY A 37 -13.67 -4.10 -8.84
N ALA A 38 -12.39 -4.16 -8.45
CA ALA A 38 -11.76 -5.41 -8.01
C ALA A 38 -12.09 -5.70 -6.54
N LYS A 39 -12.52 -6.94 -6.25
CA LYS A 39 -12.81 -7.39 -4.88
C LYS A 39 -11.50 -7.42 -4.09
N LEU A 40 -11.45 -6.72 -2.95
CA LEU A 40 -10.38 -6.87 -1.98
C LEU A 40 -10.35 -8.32 -1.49
N THR A 41 -9.15 -8.85 -1.22
CA THR A 41 -9.04 -10.17 -0.62
C THR A 41 -9.63 -10.14 0.80
N PRO A 42 -10.21 -11.25 1.30
CA PRO A 42 -10.84 -11.28 2.61
C PRO A 42 -9.90 -10.85 3.76
N GLU A 43 -8.59 -11.07 3.60
CA GLU A 43 -7.57 -10.63 4.56
C GLU A 43 -7.42 -9.10 4.63
N GLU A 44 -7.57 -8.41 3.50
CA GLU A 44 -7.44 -6.94 3.43
C GLU A 44 -8.69 -6.26 4.00
N GLU A 45 -9.87 -6.84 3.75
CA GLU A 45 -11.13 -6.37 4.34
C GLU A 45 -11.15 -6.57 5.86
N GLU A 46 -10.59 -7.67 6.38
CA GLU A 46 -10.51 -7.92 7.82
C GLU A 46 -9.58 -6.91 8.51
N ILE A 47 -8.43 -6.59 7.91
CA ILE A 47 -7.46 -5.62 8.47
C ILE A 47 -8.04 -4.20 8.50
N LEU A 48 -8.81 -3.83 7.48
CA LEU A 48 -9.47 -2.53 7.39
C LEU A 48 -10.65 -2.41 8.36
N THR A 49 -11.48 -3.45 8.50
CA THR A 49 -12.73 -3.41 9.28
C THR A 49 -12.58 -3.80 10.75
N LYS A 50 -11.39 -4.24 11.18
CA LYS A 50 -11.13 -4.63 12.57
C LYS A 50 -11.54 -3.55 13.56
N LYS A 51 -12.46 -3.89 14.48
CA LYS A 51 -12.86 -3.03 15.60
C LYS A 51 -11.66 -2.79 16.51
N ARG A 52 -11.33 -1.52 16.74
CA ARG A 52 -10.20 -1.08 17.56
C ARG A 52 -10.70 -0.27 18.77
N SER A 53 -9.92 -0.29 19.85
CA SER A 53 -10.19 0.54 21.04
C SER A 53 -10.12 2.03 20.70
N LYS A 54 -10.86 2.88 21.43
CA LYS A 54 -10.96 4.34 21.20
C LYS A 54 -9.59 5.04 21.12
N LYS A 55 -8.63 4.64 21.97
CA LYS A 55 -7.25 5.19 21.96
C LYS A 55 -6.50 4.86 20.67
N ILE A 56 -6.69 3.64 20.16
CA ILE A 56 -6.05 3.15 18.94
C ILE A 56 -6.71 3.78 17.71
N GLN A 57 -8.03 3.94 17.71
CA GLN A 57 -8.75 4.61 16.62
C GLN A 57 -8.23 6.03 16.42
N LYS A 58 -8.11 6.82 17.50
CA LYS A 58 -7.54 8.18 17.45
C LYS A 58 -6.14 8.21 16.82
N LYS A 59 -5.29 7.22 17.13
CA LYS A 59 -3.95 7.07 16.53
C LYS A 59 -4.01 6.86 15.00
N TYR A 60 -4.93 6.02 14.52
CA TYR A 60 -5.10 5.81 13.09
C TYR A 60 -5.73 7.03 12.40
N ASP A 61 -6.69 7.70 13.04
CA ASP A 61 -7.29 8.93 12.50
C ASP A 61 -6.24 10.04 12.33
N GLU A 62 -5.31 10.17 13.27
CA GLU A 62 -4.16 11.08 13.14
C GLU A 62 -3.21 10.68 11.99
N ARG A 63 -2.98 9.38 11.78
CA ARG A 63 -2.17 8.89 10.65
C ARG A 63 -2.84 9.11 9.30
N LYS A 64 -4.15 8.88 9.20
CA LYS A 64 -4.94 9.08 7.97
C LYS A 64 -4.80 10.50 7.42
N LYS A 65 -4.67 11.50 8.29
CA LYS A 65 -4.47 12.91 7.87
C LYS A 65 -3.19 13.12 7.06
N LYS A 66 -2.14 12.33 7.31
CA LYS A 66 -0.84 12.42 6.62
C LYS A 66 -0.64 11.33 5.57
N ALA A 67 -1.65 10.49 5.34
CA ALA A 67 -1.52 9.30 4.51
C ALA A 67 -1.66 9.57 2.99
N LYS A 68 -1.63 10.84 2.56
CA LYS A 68 -1.74 11.22 1.14
C LYS A 68 -0.49 10.76 0.38
N ILE A 69 -0.69 9.98 -0.68
CA ILE A 69 0.36 9.52 -1.59
C ILE A 69 0.35 10.39 -2.86
N SER A 70 1.49 10.46 -3.55
CA SER A 70 1.60 11.11 -4.86
C SER A 70 0.89 10.30 -5.94
N SER A 71 0.24 10.95 -6.90
CA SER A 71 -0.47 10.28 -8.01
C SER A 71 0.44 9.36 -8.84
N LEU A 72 1.69 9.77 -9.05
CA LEU A 72 2.69 8.95 -9.77
C LEU A 72 3.01 7.63 -9.06
N LEU A 73 2.92 7.61 -7.73
CA LEU A 73 3.11 6.38 -6.94
C LEU A 73 1.84 5.54 -6.95
N GLU A 74 0.66 6.16 -6.90
CA GLU A 74 -0.61 5.43 -7.02
C GLU A 74 -0.71 4.63 -8.33
N GLU A 75 -0.22 5.18 -9.44
CA GLU A 75 -0.15 4.48 -10.73
C GLU A 75 0.74 3.23 -10.70
N GLN A 76 1.78 3.21 -9.86
CA GLN A 76 2.69 2.06 -9.70
C GLN A 76 2.10 0.94 -8.82
N PHE A 77 1.08 1.26 -8.01
CA PHE A 77 0.36 0.28 -7.17
C PHE A 77 -0.89 -0.29 -7.84
N GLN A 78 -1.29 0.23 -9.01
CA GLN A 78 -2.46 -0.22 -9.78
C GLN A 78 -2.13 -1.41 -10.71
#